data_AF-A0A0J0Y321-F1
#
_entry.id   AF-A0A0J0Y321-F1
#
_cell.length_a   1.000
_cell.length_b   1.000
_cell.length_c   1.000
_cell.angle_alpha   90.00
_cell.angle_beta   90.00
_cell.angle_gamma   90.00
#
_symmetry.space_group_name_H-M   'P 1'
#
loop_
_entity.id
_entity.type
_entity.pdbx_description
1 polymer ?
#
loop_
_entity_poly.entity_id
_entity_poly.type
_entity_poly.pdbx_seq_one_letter_code
_entity_poly.pdbx_strand_id
1 'polypeptide(L)' 'MSENWIKVYTTSNAFAAEVLKQGLTEAGIPAVTINKQLSAYNIGEINVLVNKVDFDKAIEYIVQNEIE' A
#
# COMPACT_ATOMS: atom_id res chain seq x y z
N MET A 1 0.80 7.08 17.60
CA MET A 1 1.45 6.80 16.30
C MET A 1 0.71 5.73 15.48
N SER A 2 -0.14 4.88 16.08
CA SER A 2 -0.73 3.71 15.38
C SER A 2 -2.15 3.88 14.84
N GLU A 3 -2.84 5.00 15.13
CA GLU A 3 -4.30 5.06 14.89
C GLU A 3 -4.71 5.67 13.54
N ASN A 4 -3.79 6.27 12.78
CA ASN A 4 -4.13 7.01 11.56
C ASN A 4 -3.78 6.31 10.25
N TRP A 5 -3.10 5.18 10.27
CA TRP A 5 -2.77 4.45 9.04
C TRP A 5 -3.76 3.31 8.83
N ILE A 6 -4.34 3.24 7.65
CA ILE A 6 -5.28 2.20 7.24
C ILE A 6 -4.74 1.48 6.01
N LYS A 7 -4.94 0.16 5.98
CA LYS A 7 -4.53 -0.69 4.87
C LYS A 7 -5.48 -0.51 3.69
N VAL A 8 -4.91 -0.34 2.50
CA VAL A 8 -5.66 -0.23 1.23
C VAL A 8 -5.31 -1.35 0.24
N TYR A 9 -4.16 -2.00 0.41
CA TYR A 9 -3.71 -3.06 -0.48
C TYR A 9 -2.80 -4.07 0.23
N THR A 10 -2.83 -5.33 -0.21
CA THR A 10 -1.99 -6.42 0.29
C THR A 10 -1.44 -7.22 -0.88
N THR A 11 -0.13 -7.48 -0.88
CA THR A 11 0.51 -8.35 -1.88
C THR A 11 1.70 -9.08 -1.28
N SER A 12 2.10 -10.21 -1.85
CA SER A 12 3.39 -10.85 -1.54
C SER A 12 4.53 -10.35 -2.43
N ASN A 13 4.23 -9.51 -3.43
CA ASN A 13 5.20 -8.98 -4.36
C ASN A 13 5.72 -7.62 -3.88
N ALA A 14 6.99 -7.58 -3.44
CA ALA A 14 7.62 -6.34 -2.95
C ALA A 14 7.70 -5.24 -3.99
N PHE A 15 7.89 -5.59 -5.26
CA PHE A 15 7.92 -4.63 -6.35
C PHE A 15 6.55 -3.99 -6.56
N ALA A 16 5.47 -4.79 -6.61
CA ALA A 16 4.11 -4.28 -6.75
C ALA A 16 3.72 -3.35 -5.58
N ALA A 17 4.06 -3.72 -4.35
CA ALA A 17 3.82 -2.87 -3.19
C ALA A 17 4.56 -1.52 -3.26
N GLU A 18 5.81 -1.53 -3.72
CA GLU A 18 6.62 -0.32 -3.87
C GLU A 18 6.09 0.57 -4.99
N VAL A 19 5.74 -0.01 -6.14
CA VAL A 19 5.15 0.73 -7.27
C VAL A 19 3.84 1.41 -6.85
N LEU A 20 2.95 0.70 -6.16
CA LEU A 20 1.70 1.30 -5.67
C LEU A 20 1.97 2.43 -4.65
N LYS A 21 2.92 2.22 -3.73
CA LYS A 21 3.32 3.26 -2.77
C LYS A 21 3.80 4.54 -3.47
N GLN A 22 4.66 4.40 -4.48
CA GLN A 22 5.17 5.53 -5.26
C GLN A 22 4.04 6.23 -6.01
N GLY A 23 3.21 5.47 -6.74
CA GLY A 23 2.09 6.03 -7.51
C GLY A 23 1.09 6.80 -6.65
N LEU A 24 0.71 6.27 -5.49
CA LEU A 24 -0.11 6.99 -4.50
C LEU A 24 0.58 8.27 -4.01
N THR A 25 1.87 8.19 -3.68
CA THR A 25 2.64 9.34 -3.18
C THR A 25 2.75 10.44 -4.24
N GLU A 26 3.00 10.09 -5.49
CA GLU A 26 3.04 11.02 -6.63
C GLU A 26 1.67 11.64 -6.92
N ALA A 27 0.57 10.92 -6.66
CA ALA A 27 -0.79 11.43 -6.70
C ALA A 27 -1.16 12.31 -5.47
N GLY A 28 -0.22 12.58 -4.57
CA GLY A 28 -0.43 13.40 -3.38
C GLY A 28 -1.10 12.67 -2.22
N ILE A 29 -1.12 11.33 -2.24
CA ILE A 29 -1.65 10.47 -1.18
C ILE A 29 -0.46 9.82 -0.44
N PRO A 30 -0.09 10.31 0.75
CA PRO A 30 1.03 9.74 1.50
C PRO A 30 0.80 8.26 1.81
N ALA A 31 1.68 7.39 1.30
CA ALA A 31 1.59 5.96 1.46
C ALA A 31 2.88 5.36 2.07
N VAL A 32 2.71 4.29 2.85
CA VAL A 32 3.81 3.52 3.44
C VAL A 32 3.60 2.03 3.23
N THR A 33 4.69 1.26 3.22
CA THR A 33 4.63 -0.21 3.17
C THR A 33 5.01 -0.81 4.51
N ILE A 34 4.30 -1.86 4.92
CA ILE A 34 4.68 -2.71 6.05
C ILE A 34 4.95 -4.10 5.50
N ASN A 35 6.23 -4.45 5.42
CA ASN A 35 6.67 -5.79 5.04
C ASN A 35 6.55 -6.73 6.24
N LYS A 36 5.68 -7.74 6.15
CA LYS A 36 5.50 -8.80 7.15
C LYS A 36 6.02 -10.15 6.67
N GLN A 37 6.88 -10.17 5.66
CA GLN A 37 7.46 -11.38 5.12
C GLN A 37 8.62 -11.90 5.96
N LEU A 38 8.75 -13.22 5.98
CA LEU A 38 10.01 -13.88 6.31
C LEU A 38 10.94 -13.74 5.11
N SER A 39 11.71 -12.64 5.05
CA SER A 39 12.48 -12.26 3.85
C SER A 39 13.39 -13.34 3.30
N ALA A 40 13.94 -14.21 4.17
CA ALA A 40 14.77 -15.34 3.74
C ALA A 40 14.03 -16.40 2.91
N TYR A 41 12.70 -16.45 3.01
CA TYR A 41 11.85 -17.45 2.36
C TYR A 41 10.80 -16.83 1.42
N ASN A 42 10.71 -15.49 1.34
CA ASN A 42 9.66 -14.76 0.60
C ASN A 42 8.23 -15.18 0.97
N ILE A 43 8.03 -15.66 2.19
CA ILE A 43 6.72 -16.11 2.69
C ILE A 43 6.11 -14.99 3.52
N GLY A 44 4.88 -14.61 3.20
CA GLY A 44 4.09 -13.62 3.93
C GLY A 44 3.56 -12.51 3.03
N GLU A 45 3.14 -11.42 3.64
CA GLU A 45 2.45 -10.32 2.98
C GLU A 45 3.15 -8.98 3.21
N ILE A 46 2.95 -8.08 2.26
CA ILE A 46 3.34 -6.68 2.32
C ILE A 46 2.05 -5.89 2.21
N ASN A 47 1.85 -4.98 3.16
CA ASN A 47 0.68 -4.14 3.22
C ASN A 47 1.04 -2.72 2.77
N VAL A 48 0.23 -2.12 1.91
CA VAL A 48 0.30 -0.70 1.60
C VAL A 48 -0.77 0.01 2.43
N LEU A 49 -0.33 1.04 3.16
CA LEU A 49 -1.17 1.82 4.05
C LEU A 49 -1.13 3.29 3.66
N VAL A 50 -2.26 3.96 3.85
CA VAL A 50 -2.43 5.41 3.69
C VAL A 50 -3.00 6.00 4.98
N ASN A 51 -3.05 7.33 5.08
CA ASN A 51 -3.76 7.96 6.18
C ASN A 51 -5.27 7.69 6.06
N LYS A 52 -5.98 7.49 7.18
CA LYS A 52 -7.43 7.23 7.19
C LYS A 52 -8.23 8.29 6.43
N VAL A 53 -7.79 9.55 6.48
CA VAL A 53 -8.44 10.67 5.77
C VAL A 53 -8.34 10.58 4.24
N ASP A 54 -7.39 9.79 3.73
CA ASP A 54 -7.15 9.61 2.29
C ASP A 54 -7.63 8.24 1.79
N PHE A 55 -8.35 7.47 2.62
CA PHE A 55 -8.80 6.12 2.28
C PHE A 55 -9.59 6.08 0.97
N ASP A 56 -10.66 6.88 0.86
CA ASP A 56 -11.52 6.88 -0.34
C ASP A 56 -10.74 7.28 -1.60
N LYS A 57 -9.84 8.27 -1.50
CA LYS A 57 -8.99 8.69 -2.63
C LYS A 57 -8.02 7.58 -3.06
N ALA A 58 -7.46 6.85 -2.09
CA ALA A 58 -6.56 5.75 -2.39
C ALA A 58 -7.29 4.59 -3.08
N ILE A 59 -8.50 4.25 -2.63
CA ILE A 59 -9.33 3.23 -3.29
C ILE A 59 -9.71 3.67 -4.70
N GLU A 60 -10.12 4.92 -4.90
CA GLU A 60 -10.42 5.47 -6.22
C GLU A 60 -9.21 5.36 -7.16
N TYR A 61 -8.02 5.75 -6.70
CA TYR A 61 -6.78 5.63 -7.46
C TYR A 61 -6.48 4.18 -7.86
N ILE A 62 -6.58 3.24 -6.91
CA ILE A 62 -6.31 1.81 -7.14
C ILE A 62 -7.25 1.23 -8.20
N VAL A 63 -8.55 1.56 -8.11
CA VAL A 63 -9.56 1.08 -9.08
C VAL A 63 -9.36 1.72 -10.46
N GLN A 64 -9.08 3.03 -10.54
CA GLN A 64 -8.85 3.73 -11.81
C GLN A 64 -7.62 3.23 -12.56
N ASN A 65 -6.61 2.73 -11.84
CA ASN A 65 -5.37 2.20 -12.42
C ASN A 65 -5.39 0.67 -12.55
N GLU A 66 -6.55 0.02 -12.34
CA GLU A 66 -6.75 -1.43 -12.49
C GLU A 66 -5.73 -2.27 -11.70
N ILE A 67 -5.41 -1.84 -10.48
CA ILE A 67 -4.42 -2.52 -9.63
C ILE A 67 -5.10 -3.63 -8.83
N GLU A 68 -4.78 -4.89 -9.14
CA GLU A 68 -5.30 -6.12 -8.50
C GLU A 68 -4.39 -6.69 -7.41
#